data_AF-A0A0F6T1P2-F1
#
_entry.id   AF-A0A0F6T1P2-F1
#
_cell.length_a   1.000
_cell.length_b   1.000
_cell.length_c   1.000
_cell.angle_alpha   90.00
_cell.angle_beta   90.00
_cell.angle_gamma   90.00
#
_symmetry.space_group_name_H-M   'P 1'
#
loop_
_entity.id
_entity.type
_entity.pdbx_description
1 polymer ?
#
loop_
_entity_poly.entity_id
_entity_poly.type
_entity_poly.pdbx_seq_one_letter_code
_entity_poly.pdbx_strand_id
1 'polypeptide(L)' 'MPRVVIDDIEYVPRAEIPPLVNETLTKALKELVSLYYFEDWHKARGKVWNAIEYLSPELAELVSNNPLAAYERLSPPDE' A
#
# COMPACT_ATOMS: atom_id res chain seq x y z
N MET A 1 14.31 22.08 -0.79
CA MET A 1 14.15 21.97 -2.27
C MET A 1 13.65 23.32 -2.79
N PRO A 2 14.14 23.81 -3.94
CA PRO A 2 13.70 25.10 -4.47
C PRO A 2 12.21 25.04 -4.87
N ARG A 3 11.45 26.05 -4.45
CA ARG A 3 10.01 26.17 -4.72
C ARG A 3 9.82 26.75 -6.12
N VAL A 4 9.25 25.98 -7.05
CA VAL A 4 8.96 26.43 -8.42
C VAL A 4 7.46 26.66 -8.53
N VAL A 5 7.05 27.82 -9.04
CA VAL A 5 5.65 28.17 -9.29
C VAL A 5 5.50 28.38 -10.78
N ILE A 6 4.51 27.73 -11.40
CA ILE A 6 4.14 27.90 -12.82
C ILE A 6 2.66 28.28 -12.84
N ASP A 7 2.32 29.41 -13.45
CA ASP A 7 0.94 29.91 -13.57
C ASP A 7 0.17 29.95 -12.24
N ASP A 8 0.80 30.48 -11.18
CA ASP A 8 0.28 30.56 -9.80
C ASP A 8 -0.02 29.20 -9.12
N ILE A 9 0.38 28.08 -9.73
CA ILE A 9 0.29 26.74 -9.15
C ILE A 9 1.67 26.32 -8.66
N GLU A 10 1.74 25.88 -7.40
CA GLU A 10 2.97 25.30 -6.84
C GLU A 10 3.31 24.02 -7.61
N TYR A 11 4.43 24.07 -8.34
CA TYR A 11 4.91 22.93 -9.10
C TYR A 11 5.53 21.92 -8.14
N VAL A 12 4.79 20.85 -7.87
CA VAL A 12 5.34 19.65 -7.24
C VAL A 12 6.02 18.84 -8.34
N PRO A 13 7.36 18.66 -8.29
CA PRO A 13 8.05 17.81 -9.27
C PRO A 13 7.33 16.47 -9.34
N ARG A 14 6.93 16.05 -10.55
CA ARG A 14 6.46 14.68 -10.74
C ARG A 14 7.62 13.79 -10.33
N ALA A 15 7.51 13.14 -9.18
CA ALA A 15 8.45 12.08 -8.84
C ALA A 15 8.41 11.09 -10.00
N GLU A 16 9.54 10.85 -10.64
CA GLU A 16 9.65 9.79 -11.63
C GLU A 16 9.48 8.46 -10.89
N ILE A 17 8.25 7.95 -10.86
CA ILE A 17 7.95 6.65 -10.31
C ILE A 17 8.31 5.64 -11.41
N PRO A 18 9.25 4.72 -11.18
CA PRO A 18 9.57 3.67 -12.14
C PRO A 18 8.29 2.92 -12.56
N PRO A 19 8.20 2.48 -13.83
CA PRO A 19 7.03 1.73 -14.27
C PRO A 19 6.85 0.47 -13.41
N LEU A 20 5.62 0.26 -12.92
CA LEU A 20 5.27 -0.93 -12.16
C LEU A 20 5.16 -2.11 -13.13
N VAL A 21 6.22 -2.92 -13.20
CA VAL A 21 6.28 -4.07 -14.13
C VAL A 21 5.46 -5.27 -13.62
N ASN A 22 5.17 -5.30 -12.32
CA ASN A 22 4.44 -6.40 -11.68
C ASN A 22 2.95 -6.04 -11.49
N GLU A 23 2.06 -6.83 -12.11
CA GLU A 23 0.61 -6.65 -12.03
C GLU A 23 0.05 -6.83 -10.61
N THR A 24 0.56 -7.80 -9.83
CA THR A 24 0.06 -8.05 -8.47
C THR A 24 0.44 -6.91 -7.53
N LEU A 25 1.69 -6.45 -7.64
CA LEU A 25 2.16 -5.26 -6.93
C LEU A 25 1.34 -4.03 -7.31
N THR A 26 1.04 -3.86 -8.59
CA THR A 26 0.21 -2.74 -9.08
C THR A 26 -1.19 -2.76 -8.47
N LYS A 27 -1.82 -3.94 -8.37
CA LYS A 27 -3.14 -4.08 -7.73
C LYS A 27 -3.08 -3.75 -6.24
N ALA A 28 -2.09 -4.27 -5.53
CA ALA A 28 -1.91 -3.99 -4.10
C ALA A 28 -1.69 -2.51 -3.82
N LEU A 29 -0.81 -1.85 -4.59
CA LEU A 29 -0.56 -0.42 -4.47
C LEU A 29 -1.80 0.42 -4.79
N LYS A 30 -2.59 0.03 -5.80
CA LYS A 30 -3.86 0.71 -6.11
C LYS A 30 -4.82 0.68 -4.92
N GLU A 31 -4.94 -0.44 -4.22
CA GLU A 31 -5.82 -0.53 -3.04
C GLU A 31 -5.36 0.42 -1.93
N LEU A 32 -4.07 0.38 -1.59
CA LEU A 32 -3.49 1.20 -0.52
C LEU A 32 -3.51 2.71 -0.84
N VAL A 33 -3.18 3.08 -2.07
CA VAL A 33 -3.26 4.49 -2.53
C VAL A 33 -4.71 4.96 -2.57
N SER A 34 -5.66 4.11 -2.99
CA SER A 34 -7.08 4.47 -2.99
C SER A 34 -7.60 4.73 -1.57
N LEU A 35 -7.21 3.91 -0.60
CA LEU A 35 -7.57 4.11 0.80
C LEU A 35 -7.11 5.47 1.31
N TYR A 36 -5.87 5.85 1.01
CA TYR A 36 -5.31 7.14 1.42
C TYR A 36 -5.97 8.32 0.70
N TYR A 37 -6.12 8.23 -0.62
CA TYR A 37 -6.66 9.32 -1.45
C TYR A 37 -8.13 9.64 -1.15
N PHE A 38 -8.96 8.61 -0.96
CA PHE A 38 -10.38 8.79 -0.66
C PHE A 38 -10.67 8.95 0.84
N GLU A 39 -9.64 8.83 1.69
CA GLU A 39 -9.77 8.86 3.16
C GLU A 39 -10.83 7.85 3.68
N ASP A 40 -10.93 6.71 2.99
CA ASP A 40 -11.96 5.69 3.18
C ASP A 40 -11.64 4.78 4.38
N TRP A 41 -11.31 5.36 5.54
CA TRP A 41 -10.79 4.64 6.72
C TRP A 41 -11.76 3.57 7.25
N HIS A 42 -13.06 3.77 7.06
CA HIS A 42 -14.08 2.77 7.37
C HIS A 42 -13.98 1.49 6.52
N LYS A 43 -13.27 1.53 5.37
CA LYS A 43 -12.94 0.38 4.51
C LYS A 43 -11.50 -0.09 4.68
N ALA A 44 -10.71 0.53 5.56
CA ALA A 44 -9.27 0.29 5.69
C ALA A 44 -8.94 -1.20 5.84
N ARG A 45 -9.67 -1.91 6.70
CA ARG A 45 -9.45 -3.35 6.93
C ARG A 45 -9.60 -4.18 5.65
N GLY A 46 -10.63 -3.93 4.85
CA GLY A 46 -10.86 -4.64 3.59
C GLY A 46 -9.83 -4.27 2.52
N LYS A 47 -9.50 -2.98 2.41
CA LYS A 47 -8.46 -2.48 1.49
C LYS A 47 -7.08 -3.06 1.79
N VAL A 48 -6.70 -3.10 3.06
CA VAL A 48 -5.45 -3.72 3.51
C VAL A 48 -5.47 -5.22 3.23
N TRP A 49 -6.59 -5.90 3.51
CA TRP A 49 -6.70 -7.33 3.24
C TRP A 49 -6.56 -7.66 1.74
N ASN A 50 -7.25 -6.93 0.85
CA ASN A 50 -7.10 -7.09 -0.60
C ASN A 50 -5.65 -6.89 -1.05
N ALA A 51 -4.96 -5.88 -0.51
CA ALA A 51 -3.56 -5.64 -0.83
C ALA A 51 -2.66 -6.81 -0.40
N ILE A 52 -2.89 -7.40 0.76
CA ILE A 52 -2.18 -8.60 1.23
C ILE A 52 -2.51 -9.79 0.33
N GLU A 53 -3.77 -10.02 -0.01
CA GLU A 53 -4.22 -11.12 -0.86
C GLU A 53 -3.58 -11.08 -2.25
N TYR A 54 -3.48 -9.88 -2.86
CA TYR A 54 -2.82 -9.75 -4.16
C TYR A 54 -1.33 -10.11 -4.11
N LEU A 55 -0.65 -9.87 -2.98
CA LEU A 55 0.79 -10.13 -2.83
C LEU A 55 1.10 -11.54 -2.34
N SER A 56 0.31 -12.05 -1.38
CA SER A 56 0.43 -13.40 -0.80
C SER A 56 -0.94 -13.85 -0.28
N PRO A 57 -1.66 -14.67 -1.06
CA PRO A 57 -2.93 -15.25 -0.64
C PRO A 57 -2.82 -16.06 0.66
N GLU A 58 -1.72 -16.77 0.87
CA GLU A 58 -1.48 -17.59 2.05
C GLU A 58 -1.31 -16.73 3.32
N LEU A 59 -0.65 -15.58 3.19
CA LEU A 59 -0.57 -14.62 4.28
C LEU A 59 -1.93 -13.97 4.55
N ALA A 60 -2.73 -13.69 3.52
CA ALA A 60 -4.07 -13.13 3.70
C ALA A 60 -5.00 -14.11 4.44
N GLU A 61 -4.90 -15.41 4.14
CA GLU A 61 -5.59 -16.47 4.88
C GLU A 61 -5.11 -16.51 6.35
N LEU A 62 -3.80 -16.45 6.58
CA LEU A 62 -3.25 -16.39 7.93
C LEU A 62 -3.70 -15.13 8.69
N VAL A 63 -3.77 -13.97 8.04
CA VAL A 63 -4.29 -12.73 8.63
C VAL A 63 -5.76 -12.86 9.00
N SER A 64 -6.58 -13.50 8.16
CA SER A 64 -8.00 -13.75 8.47
C SER A 64 -8.19 -14.66 9.67
N ASN A 65 -7.34 -15.68 9.81
CA ASN A 65 -7.42 -16.68 10.87
C ASN A 65 -6.76 -16.23 12.19
N ASN A 66 -5.56 -15.66 12.11
CA ASN A 66 -4.74 -15.22 13.24
C ASN A 66 -3.80 -14.05 12.84
N PRO A 67 -4.26 -12.79 12.98
CA PRO A 67 -3.47 -11.60 12.65
C PRO A 67 -2.15 -11.50 13.42
N LEU A 68 -2.11 -11.96 14.68
CA LEU A 68 -0.88 -11.93 15.49
C LEU A 68 0.18 -12.86 14.90
N ALA A 69 -0.19 -14.10 14.57
CA ALA A 69 0.73 -15.04 13.94
C ALA A 69 1.21 -14.55 12.57
N ALA A 70 0.34 -13.88 11.79
CA ALA A 70 0.75 -13.25 10.54
C ALA A 70 1.79 -12.14 10.75
N TYR A 71 1.60 -11.31 11.79
CA TYR A 71 2.54 -10.26 12.16
C TYR A 71 3.88 -10.83 12.64
N GLU A 72 3.86 -11.80 13.54
CA GLU A 72 5.06 -12.49 14.05
C GLU A 72 5.87 -13.16 12.93
N ARG A 73 5.19 -13.71 11.92
CA ARG A 73 5.86 -14.30 10.74
C ARG A 73 6.69 -13.29 9.94
N LEU A 74 6.23 -12.03 9.87
CA LEU A 74 6.93 -10.96 9.14
C LEU A 74 7.94 -10.21 10.02
N SER A 75 7.76 -10.26 11.33
CA SER A 75 8.59 -9.60 12.33
C SER A 75 9.11 -10.63 13.34
N PRO A 76 9.99 -11.57 12.93
CA PRO A 76 10.58 -12.52 13.86
C PRO A 76 11.33 -11.74 14.95
N PRO A 77 11.25 -12.14 16.23
CA PRO A 77 12.07 -11.53 17.27
C PRO A 77 13.54 -11.69 16.89
N ASP A 78 14.31 -10.60 16.98
CA ASP A 78 15.76 -10.63 16.79
C ASP A 78 16.35 -11.72 17.71
N GLU A 79 17.00 -12.74 17.13
CA GLU A 79 17.73 -13.79 17.86
C GLU A 79 18.96 -13.25 18.63
#